data_AF-A0A1Q8Z8G8-F1
#
_entry.id   AF-A0A1Q8Z8G8-F1
#
_cell.length_a   1.000
_cell.length_b   1.000
_cell.length_c   1.000
_cell.angle_alpha   90.00
_cell.angle_beta   90.00
_cell.angle_gamma   90.00
#
_symmetry.space_group_name_H-M   'P 1'
#
loop_
_entity.id
_entity.type
_entity.pdbx_description
1 polymer ?
#
loop_
_entity_poly.entity_id
_entity_poly.type
_entity_poly.pdbx_seq_one_letter_code
_entity_poly.pdbx_strand_id
1 'polypeptide(L)'
;MTRNSLPSTPMGTPQVVIWMKVYAGVMCVVYLLLAAVSIIFFAIDPSGMPDTSLGELRFLGALFLVMGLFFFVVFLLPILFPPRPWVWVYDLVIICLGLTSPCLLPFCVPLLIFWFKPETKAYFGKA
;
A
#
# COMPACT_ATOMS: atom_id res chain seq x y z
N MET A 1 -16.98 -1.01 46.89
CA MET A 1 -17.29 -0.69 45.48
C MET A 1 -15.99 -0.80 44.71
N THR A 2 -15.75 -1.97 44.13
CA THR A 2 -14.49 -2.39 43.51
C THR A 2 -14.29 -1.66 42.17
N ARG A 3 -13.26 -0.82 42.10
CA ARG A 3 -12.78 -0.23 40.86
C ARG A 3 -12.17 -1.36 40.04
N ASN A 4 -12.92 -1.90 39.07
CA ASN A 4 -12.40 -2.86 38.10
C ASN A 4 -11.27 -2.18 37.33
N SER A 5 -10.02 -2.40 37.76
CA SER A 5 -8.83 -2.15 36.97
C SER A 5 -8.88 -3.13 35.81
N LEU A 6 -9.42 -2.68 34.68
CA LEU A 6 -9.23 -3.37 33.41
C LEU A 6 -7.72 -3.63 33.27
N PRO A 7 -7.29 -4.86 32.96
CA PRO A 7 -5.89 -5.13 32.68
C PRO A 7 -5.46 -4.16 31.60
N SER A 8 -4.38 -3.41 31.85
CA SER A 8 -3.76 -2.54 30.86
C SER A 8 -3.55 -3.34 29.58
N THR A 9 -4.40 -3.07 28.58
CA THR A 9 -4.30 -3.60 27.23
C THR A 9 -2.84 -3.51 26.81
N PRO A 10 -2.24 -4.56 26.22
CA PRO A 10 -0.80 -4.61 26.04
C PRO A 10 -0.34 -3.30 25.40
N MET A 11 0.69 -2.67 25.96
CA MET A 11 1.48 -1.61 25.31
C MET A 11 2.26 -2.19 24.11
N GLY A 12 1.61 -3.04 23.32
CA GLY A 12 2.12 -3.68 22.13
C GLY A 12 1.52 -3.02 20.91
N THR A 13 2.32 -2.87 19.87
CA THR A 13 1.92 -2.40 18.54
C THR A 13 0.57 -3.01 18.14
N PRO A 14 -0.46 -2.20 17.79
CA PRO A 14 -1.75 -2.74 17.40
C PRO A 14 -1.57 -3.66 16.20
N GLN A 15 -2.17 -4.86 16.24
CA GLN A 15 -1.98 -5.87 15.19
C GLN A 15 -2.33 -5.34 13.80
N VAL A 16 -3.30 -4.42 13.70
CA VAL A 16 -3.67 -3.79 12.42
C VAL A 16 -2.53 -3.01 11.77
N VAL A 17 -1.60 -2.45 12.55
CA VAL A 17 -0.41 -1.76 12.02
C VAL A 17 0.56 -2.74 11.40
N ILE A 18 0.68 -3.94 11.97
CA ILE A 18 1.48 -5.02 11.39
C ILE A 18 0.84 -5.47 10.07
N TRP A 19 -0.48 -5.69 10.05
CA TRP A 19 -1.21 -6.02 8.82
C TRP A 19 -1.10 -4.94 7.75
N MET A 20 -1.13 -3.67 8.14
CA MET A 20 -0.91 -2.54 7.21
C MET A 20 0.50 -2.55 6.64
N LYS A 21 1.53 -2.83 7.45
CA LYS A 21 2.91 -2.97 6.97
C LYS A 21 3.09 -4.16 6.03
N VAL A 22 2.45 -5.29 6.34
CA VAL A 22 2.45 -6.48 5.46
C VAL A 22 1.76 -6.14 4.15
N TYR A 23 0.60 -5.50 4.19
CA TYR A 23 -0.13 -5.03 3.01
C TYR A 23 0.72 -4.08 2.15
N ALA A 24 1.35 -3.08 2.78
CA ALA A 24 2.22 -2.14 2.10
C ALA A 24 3.45 -2.84 1.48
N GLY A 25 4.01 -3.83 2.16
CA GLY A 25 5.11 -4.64 1.65
C GLY A 25 4.69 -5.51 0.45
N VAL A 26 3.53 -6.16 0.51
CA VAL A 26 2.97 -6.92 -0.61
C VAL A 26 2.74 -6.02 -1.81
N MET A 27 2.17 -4.83 -1.59
CA MET A 27 1.97 -3.85 -2.67
C MET A 27 3.29 -3.36 -3.27
N CYS A 28 4.32 -3.10 -2.44
CA CYS A 28 5.66 -2.80 -2.94
C CYS A 28 6.16 -3.90 -3.88
N VAL A 29 6.04 -5.17 -3.49
CA VAL A 29 6.46 -6.29 -4.34
C VAL A 29 5.65 -6.32 -5.64
N VAL A 30 4.33 -6.15 -5.58
CA VAL A 30 3.46 -6.14 -6.77
C VAL A 30 3.86 -5.02 -7.74
N TYR A 31 4.05 -3.80 -7.25
CA TYR A 31 4.44 -2.67 -8.09
C TYR A 31 5.88 -2.78 -8.62
N LEU A 32 6.78 -3.38 -7.85
CA LEU A 32 8.14 -3.67 -8.29
C LEU A 32 8.14 -4.74 -9.39
N LEU A 33 7.33 -5.79 -9.25
CA LEU A 33 7.14 -6.80 -10.30
C LEU A 33 6.52 -6.17 -11.55
N LEU A 34 5.53 -5.29 -11.40
CA LEU A 34 4.95 -4.55 -12.53
C LEU A 34 6.01 -3.71 -13.25
N ALA A 35 6.86 -3.00 -12.50
CA ALA A 35 7.98 -2.26 -13.06
C ALA A 35 9.01 -3.19 -13.73
N ALA A 36 9.33 -4.35 -13.15
CA ALA A 36 10.24 -5.33 -13.76
C ALA A 36 9.67 -5.91 -15.07
N VAL A 37 8.38 -6.25 -15.11
CA VAL A 37 7.70 -6.71 -16.33
C VAL A 37 7.65 -5.60 -17.37
N SER A 38 7.51 -4.33 -16.97
CA SER A 38 7.53 -3.20 -17.90
C SER A 38 8.85 -3.09 -18.69
N ILE A 39 9.97 -3.55 -18.11
CA ILE A 39 11.28 -3.60 -18.79
C ILE A 39 11.24 -4.56 -20.00
N ILE A 40 10.44 -5.62 -19.93
CA ILE A 40 10.29 -6.58 -21.03
C ILE A 40 9.71 -5.90 -22.28
N PHE A 41 8.81 -4.92 -22.13
CA PHE A 41 8.27 -4.17 -23.26
C PHE A 41 9.33 -3.37 -24.03
N PHE A 42 10.47 -3.04 -23.42
CA PHE A 42 11.59 -2.41 -24.11
C PHE A 42 12.42 -3.41 -24.94
N ALA A 43 12.35 -4.70 -24.61
CA ALA A 43 13.07 -5.78 -25.27
C ALA A 43 12.24 -6.49 -26.37
N ILE A 44 10.93 -6.27 -26.42
CA ILE A 44 10.05 -6.82 -27.45
C ILE A 44 10.27 -6.07 -28.77
N ASP A 45 10.50 -6.83 -29.84
CA ASP A 45 10.52 -6.32 -31.21
C ASP A 45 9.09 -6.36 -31.79
N PRO A 46 8.49 -5.22 -32.17
CA PRO A 46 7.13 -5.16 -32.70
C PRO A 46 7.02 -5.66 -34.14
N SER A 47 8.09 -6.21 -34.73
CA SER A 47 8.04 -6.89 -36.03
C SER A 47 6.97 -8.00 -36.13
N GLY A 48 6.49 -8.53 -35.00
CA GLY A 48 5.36 -9.47 -34.91
C GLY A 48 3.98 -8.86 -34.64
N MET A 49 3.85 -7.54 -34.42
CA MET A 49 2.57 -6.86 -34.12
C MET A 49 2.25 -5.84 -35.22
N PRO A 50 1.33 -6.14 -36.15
CA PRO A 50 1.08 -5.31 -37.33
C PRO A 50 0.51 -3.92 -37.02
N ASP A 51 -0.10 -3.72 -35.84
CA ASP A 51 -0.79 -2.48 -35.49
C ASP A 51 -0.10 -1.67 -34.36
N THR A 52 1.09 -2.06 -33.90
CA THR A 52 1.74 -1.39 -32.76
C THR A 52 3.08 -0.81 -33.15
N SER A 53 3.20 0.52 -33.10
CA SER A 53 4.46 1.18 -33.39
C SER A 53 5.50 0.97 -32.28
N LEU A 54 6.79 0.95 -32.65
CA LEU A 54 7.92 0.96 -31.70
C LEU A 54 7.80 2.09 -30.66
N GLY A 55 7.26 3.24 -31.06
CA GLY A 55 7.07 4.40 -30.20
C GLY A 55 6.03 4.16 -29.11
N GLU A 56 4.88 3.57 -29.47
CA GLU A 56 3.80 3.27 -28.52
C GLU A 56 4.21 2.21 -27.49
N LEU A 57 4.89 1.15 -27.92
CA LEU A 57 5.33 0.09 -27.01
C LEU A 57 6.31 0.62 -25.95
N ARG A 58 7.27 1.46 -26.38
CA ARG A 58 8.24 2.11 -25.49
C ARG A 58 7.60 3.14 -24.58
N PHE A 59 6.65 3.92 -25.10
CA PHE A 59 5.91 4.90 -24.29
C PHE A 59 5.07 4.21 -23.22
N LEU A 60 4.38 3.13 -23.58
CA LEU A 60 3.59 2.32 -22.65
C LEU A 60 4.50 1.69 -21.57
N GLY A 61 5.61 1.08 -21.99
CA GLY A 61 6.62 0.54 -21.07
C GLY A 61 7.17 1.60 -20.11
N ALA A 62 7.52 2.78 -20.62
CA ALA A 62 8.00 3.89 -19.80
C ALA A 62 6.95 4.39 -18.81
N LEU A 63 5.69 4.51 -19.25
CA LEU A 63 4.59 4.95 -18.41
C LEU A 63 4.34 3.96 -17.27
N PHE A 64 4.27 2.66 -17.57
CA PHE A 64 4.12 1.62 -16.55
C PHE A 64 5.32 1.55 -15.60
N LEU A 65 6.54 1.76 -16.12
CA LEU A 65 7.75 1.79 -15.31
C LEU A 65 7.73 2.96 -14.32
N VAL A 66 7.49 4.18 -14.80
CA VAL A 66 7.44 5.39 -13.97
C VAL A 66 6.30 5.29 -12.95
N MET A 67 5.12 4.85 -13.38
CA MET A 67 3.97 4.70 -12.50
C MET A 67 4.20 3.61 -11.45
N GLY A 68 4.73 2.44 -11.83
CA GLY A 68 5.07 1.37 -10.91
C GLY A 68 6.11 1.78 -9.88
N LEU A 69 7.16 2.50 -10.30
CA LEU A 69 8.20 3.00 -9.40
C LEU A 69 7.67 4.08 -8.46
N PHE A 70 6.82 4.97 -8.96
CA PHE A 70 6.16 5.98 -8.13
C PHE A 70 5.30 5.34 -7.04
N PHE A 71 4.44 4.38 -7.41
CA PHE A 71 3.61 3.66 -6.44
C PHE A 71 4.47 2.83 -5.47
N PHE A 72 5.55 2.20 -5.92
CA PHE A 72 6.49 1.51 -5.04
C PHE A 72 7.00 2.45 -3.93
N VAL A 73 7.44 3.66 -4.28
CA VAL A 73 7.90 4.64 -3.28
C VAL A 73 6.77 5.03 -2.35
N VAL A 74 5.57 5.32 -2.86
CA VAL A 74 4.38 5.68 -2.07
C VAL A 74 4.05 4.60 -1.03
N PHE A 75 4.08 3.33 -1.41
CA PHE A 75 3.81 2.19 -0.51
C PHE A 75 4.99 1.82 0.38
N LEU A 76 6.21 2.31 0.11
CA LEU A 76 7.37 2.12 0.96
C LEU A 76 7.34 3.03 2.19
N LEU A 77 6.77 4.24 2.06
CA LEU A 77 6.73 5.25 3.13
C LEU A 77 6.13 4.71 4.45
N PRO A 78 4.97 4.02 4.49
CA PRO A 78 4.39 3.46 5.71
C PRO A 78 5.29 2.47 6.46
N ILE A 79 6.20 1.80 5.73
CA ILE A 79 7.09 0.79 6.29
C ILE A 79 8.25 1.44 7.03
N LEU A 80 8.79 2.53 6.47
CA LEU A 80 9.97 3.23 6.95
C LEU A 80 9.65 4.29 8.02
N PHE A 81 8.49 4.93 7.96
CA PHE A 81 8.18 6.01 8.89
C PHE A 81 7.75 5.50 10.28
N PRO A 82 8.23 6.13 11.37
CA PRO A 82 7.75 5.85 12.71
C PRO A 82 6.29 6.31 12.90
N PRO A 83 5.55 5.74 13.88
CA PRO A 83 4.16 6.10 14.13
C PRO A 83 4.04 7.58 14.50
N ARG A 84 3.48 8.37 13.59
CA ARG A 84 3.17 9.80 13.75
C ARG A 84 1.73 10.09 13.35
N PRO A 85 1.10 11.14 13.88
CA PRO A 85 -0.33 11.43 13.61
C PRO A 85 -0.63 11.70 12.13
N TRP A 86 0.34 12.20 11.36
CA TRP A 86 0.24 12.38 9.91
C TRP A 86 0.34 11.06 9.13
N VAL A 87 1.13 10.09 9.63
CA VAL A 87 1.27 8.75 9.01
C VAL A 87 -0.05 7.99 9.11
N TRP A 88 -0.81 8.17 10.20
CA TRP A 88 -2.15 7.57 10.31
C TRP A 88 -3.10 8.02 9.20
N VAL A 89 -3.06 9.31 8.83
CA VAL A 89 -3.88 9.86 7.73
C VAL A 89 -3.37 9.35 6.39
N TYR A 90 -2.04 9.31 6.22
CA TYR A 90 -1.41 8.80 5.01
C TYR A 90 -1.76 7.33 4.74
N ASP A 91 -1.63 6.47 5.74
CA ASP A 91 -2.00 5.06 5.66
C ASP A 91 -3.49 4.88 5.35
N LEU A 92 -4.35 5.72 5.93
CA LEU A 92 -5.78 5.72 5.63
C LEU A 92 -6.05 6.04 4.15
N VAL A 93 -5.36 7.05 3.58
CA VAL A 93 -5.46 7.38 2.15
C VAL A 93 -4.99 6.21 1.29
N ILE A 94 -3.92 5.52 1.69
CA ILE A 94 -3.43 4.32 0.98
C ILE A 94 -4.46 3.19 1.02
N ILE A 95 -5.12 2.96 2.16
CA ILE A 95 -6.18 1.94 2.27
C ILE A 95 -7.36 2.32 1.36
N CYS A 96 -7.74 3.59 1.30
CA CYS A 96 -8.77 4.08 0.40
C CYS A 96 -8.40 3.95 -1.09
N LEU A 97 -7.13 4.16 -1.45
CA LEU A 97 -6.62 3.86 -2.79
C LEU A 97 -6.70 2.36 -3.11
N GLY A 98 -6.51 1.48 -2.12
CA GLY A 98 -6.74 0.05 -2.27
C GLY A 98 -8.22 -0.31 -2.50
N LEU A 99 -9.14 0.43 -1.86
CA LEU A 99 -10.59 0.24 -2.01
C LEU A 99 -11.12 0.56 -3.40
N THR A 100 -10.41 1.35 -4.21
CA THR A 100 -10.81 1.58 -5.61
C THR A 100 -10.60 0.35 -6.48
N SER A 101 -9.86 -0.66 -6.01
CA SER A 101 -9.67 -1.92 -6.69
C SER A 101 -10.60 -3.00 -6.10
N PRO A 102 -11.49 -3.60 -6.90
CA PRO A 102 -12.45 -4.59 -6.41
C PRO A 102 -11.78 -5.87 -5.88
N CYS A 103 -10.56 -6.18 -6.33
CA CYS A 103 -9.80 -7.35 -5.90
C CYS A 103 -9.31 -7.26 -4.46
N LEU A 104 -9.13 -6.05 -3.92
CA LEU A 104 -8.55 -5.83 -2.59
C LEU A 104 -9.59 -5.48 -1.53
N LEU A 105 -10.84 -5.24 -1.92
CA LEU A 105 -11.96 -5.02 -1.01
C LEU A 105 -12.03 -5.98 0.19
N PRO A 106 -11.93 -7.32 0.03
CA PRO A 106 -12.06 -8.22 1.18
C PRO A 106 -10.95 -8.06 2.22
N PHE A 107 -9.79 -7.53 1.82
CA PHE A 107 -8.69 -7.22 2.74
C PHE A 107 -8.75 -5.78 3.26
N CYS A 108 -9.10 -4.81 2.41
CA CYS A 108 -9.15 -3.41 2.79
C CYS A 108 -10.29 -3.10 3.77
N VAL A 109 -11.44 -3.76 3.65
CA VAL A 109 -12.59 -3.56 4.55
C VAL A 109 -12.25 -3.88 6.01
N PRO A 110 -11.75 -5.09 6.37
CA PRO A 110 -11.38 -5.37 7.75
C PRO A 110 -10.24 -4.46 8.22
N LEU A 111 -9.25 -4.18 7.36
CA LEU A 111 -8.15 -3.28 7.71
C LEU A 111 -8.68 -1.89 8.12
N LEU A 112 -9.61 -1.33 7.34
CA LEU A 112 -10.25 -0.04 7.59
C LEU A 112 -11.04 -0.05 8.91
N ILE A 113 -11.83 -1.09 9.16
CA ILE A 113 -12.62 -1.24 10.40
C ILE A 113 -11.71 -1.23 11.63
N PHE A 114 -10.60 -1.98 11.61
CA PHE A 114 -9.64 -1.99 12.70
C PHE A 114 -8.79 -0.70 12.77
N TRP A 115 -8.59 -0.01 11.65
CA TRP A 115 -7.84 1.26 11.59
C TRP A 115 -8.56 2.41 12.29
N PHE A 116 -9.90 2.41 12.24
CA PHE A 116 -10.73 3.44 12.90
C PHE A 116 -10.86 3.26 14.41
N LYS A 117 -10.45 2.12 14.97
CA LYS A 117 -10.52 1.86 16.41
C LYS A 117 -9.67 2.89 17.20
N PRO A 118 -10.12 3.28 18.40
CA PRO A 118 -9.41 4.25 19.24
C PRO A 118 -8.01 3.76 19.63
N GLU A 119 -7.81 2.44 19.73
CA GLU A 119 -6.50 1.82 20.01
C GLU A 119 -5.44 2.21 18.96
N THR A 120 -5.81 2.14 17.68
CA THR A 120 -4.92 2.49 16.57
C THR A 120 -4.66 3.99 16.54
N LYS A 121 -5.69 4.82 16.75
CA LYS A 121 -5.53 6.29 16.81
C LYS A 121 -4.59 6.71 17.94
N ALA A 122 -4.76 6.13 19.13
CA ALA A 122 -3.92 6.39 20.29
C ALA A 122 -2.46 6.00 20.03
N TYR A 123 -2.20 4.89 19.32
CA TYR A 123 -0.85 4.46 18.94
C TYR A 123 -0.13 5.47 18.03
N PHE A 124 -0.85 6.16 17.15
CA PHE A 124 -0.29 7.21 16.29
C PHE A 124 -0.33 8.61 16.95
N GLY A 125 -0.69 8.71 18.23
CA GLY A 125 -0.77 9.98 18.96
C GLY A 125 -1.96 10.85 18.59
N LYS A 126 -3.03 10.26 18.03
CA LYS A 126 -4.33 10.93 17.86
C LYS A 126 -5.24 10.61 19.06
N ALA A 127 -5.79 11.67 19.66
CA ALA A 127 -6.81 11.60 20.70
C ALA A 127 -8.19 11.25 20.13
#